data_AF-A0AB34TN75-F1
#
_entry.id   AF-A0AB34TN75-F1
#
_cell.length_a   1.000
_cell.length_b   1.000
_cell.length_c   1.000
_cell.angle_alpha   90.00
_cell.angle_beta   90.00
_cell.angle_gamma   90.00
#
_symmetry.space_group_name_H-M   'P 1'
#
loop_
_entity.id
_entity.type
_entity.pdbx_description
1 polymer ?
#
loop_
_entity_poly.entity_id
_entity_poly.type
_entity_poly.pdbx_seq_one_letter_code
_entity_poly.pdbx_strand_id
1 'polypeptide(L)'
;MKAYLWFWGAFLLFFALPFPCILYVGTSWPVQLADRSAPWLALLLLALSVILWLVLLLAFLHYLLLGPPRALHRVRSILADGEARDALIEQAEQTGVQVRGFAQWKLQLSFKNLSGTPIREQLLVVDRKPQLERFGVGRHVDARLSRVPGAFPNVVLDGAQPELNVASLWRRGIGAALGIAAVAAAYVWAYRLQSEGLGWTFLTFGHPLLVCPLVLCGYALVLRLLGRLLHADARGDALKYRGIGVEARVLKVRQTGTYLNEQPQVEFQLEYIDREGSVQQARVRRFIPLIELASLPRERVTLLYDPDDRSNVRLEGV
;
A
#
# COMPACT_ATOMS: atom_id res chain seq x y z
N MET A 1 6.57 -10.09 13.53
CA MET A 1 5.98 -9.01 12.69
C MET A 1 4.45 -9.09 12.56
N LYS A 2 3.86 -10.23 12.14
CA LYS A 2 2.38 -10.33 11.98
C LYS A 2 1.60 -10.08 13.28
N ALA A 3 2.02 -10.67 14.41
CA ALA A 3 1.35 -10.49 15.70
C ALA A 3 1.32 -9.02 16.17
N TYR A 4 2.40 -8.28 15.93
CA TYR A 4 2.48 -6.84 16.23
C TYR A 4 1.47 -6.03 15.41
N LEU A 5 1.33 -6.32 14.12
CA LEU A 5 0.32 -5.69 13.26
C LEU A 5 -1.11 -5.99 13.72
N TRP A 6 -1.39 -7.24 14.12
CA TRP A 6 -2.69 -7.61 14.68
C TRP A 6 -2.99 -6.87 15.99
N PHE A 7 -1.99 -6.76 16.87
CA PHE A 7 -2.11 -6.01 18.12
C PHE A 7 -2.45 -4.54 17.86
N TRP A 8 -1.67 -3.83 17.03
CA TRP A 8 -1.95 -2.43 16.71
C TRP A 8 -3.28 -2.22 16.01
N GLY A 9 -3.66 -3.13 15.12
CA GLY A 9 -4.98 -3.10 14.49
C GLY A 9 -6.12 -3.22 15.50
N ALA A 10 -6.04 -4.20 16.42
CA ALA A 10 -7.02 -4.38 17.47
C ALA A 10 -7.05 -3.21 18.47
N PHE A 11 -5.87 -2.69 18.83
CA PHE A 11 -5.71 -1.54 19.70
C PHE A 11 -6.38 -0.30 19.10
N LEU A 12 -6.09 0.05 17.85
CA LEU A 12 -6.73 1.18 17.17
C LEU A 12 -8.25 0.98 17.05
N LEU A 13 -8.69 -0.24 16.73
CA LEU A 13 -10.13 -0.54 16.64
C LEU A 13 -10.83 -0.38 17.99
N PHE A 14 -10.19 -0.75 19.09
CA PHE A 14 -10.71 -0.52 20.44
C PHE A 14 -10.93 0.97 20.72
N PHE A 15 -9.95 1.81 20.39
CA PHE A 15 -10.07 3.26 20.59
C PHE A 15 -11.07 3.92 19.63
N ALA A 16 -11.39 3.29 18.50
CA ALA A 16 -12.36 3.82 17.54
C ALA A 16 -13.81 3.37 17.80
N LEU A 17 -14.02 2.16 18.31
CA LEU A 17 -15.37 1.56 18.43
C LEU A 17 -15.84 1.43 19.88
N PRO A 18 -15.31 0.51 20.72
CA PRO A 18 -15.81 0.34 22.08
C PRO A 18 -15.48 1.52 23.00
N PHE A 19 -14.32 2.16 22.86
CA PHE A 19 -13.93 3.24 23.78
C PHE A 19 -14.88 4.45 23.73
N PRO A 20 -15.27 5.00 22.55
CA PRO A 20 -16.29 6.04 22.49
C PRO A 20 -17.65 5.60 23.07
N CYS A 21 -18.03 4.34 22.87
CA CYS A 21 -19.26 3.79 23.48
C CYS A 21 -19.18 3.77 25.01
N ILE A 22 -18.08 3.29 25.58
CA ILE A 22 -17.86 3.22 27.03
C ILE A 22 -17.89 4.64 27.63
N LEU A 23 -17.18 5.58 27.01
CA LEU A 23 -17.19 6.97 27.45
C LEU A 23 -18.59 7.56 27.41
N TYR A 24 -19.31 7.43 26.29
CA TYR A 24 -20.67 7.95 26.15
C TYR A 24 -21.63 7.40 27.20
N VAL A 25 -21.56 6.09 27.47
CA VAL A 25 -22.38 5.43 28.51
C VAL A 25 -22.02 5.98 29.90
N GLY A 26 -20.74 6.22 30.17
CA GLY A 26 -20.28 6.68 31.49
C GLY A 26 -20.47 8.18 31.75
N THR A 27 -20.55 9.01 30.71
CA THR A 27 -20.55 10.48 30.87
C THR A 27 -21.82 11.17 30.40
N SER A 28 -22.56 10.58 29.47
CA SER A 28 -23.59 11.32 28.72
C SER A 28 -24.95 10.62 28.61
N TRP A 29 -25.02 9.30 28.81
CA TRP A 29 -26.28 8.55 28.79
C TRP A 29 -26.75 8.23 30.23
N PRO A 30 -28.02 8.47 30.62
CA PRO A 30 -29.13 9.08 29.87
C PRO A 30 -28.93 10.56 29.54
N VAL A 31 -29.23 10.94 28.29
CA VAL A 31 -29.14 12.34 27.83
C VAL A 31 -30.33 13.12 28.40
N GLN A 32 -30.06 14.04 29.33
CA GLN A 32 -31.09 14.87 29.94
C GLN A 32 -31.75 15.78 28.88
N LEU A 33 -33.02 16.15 29.10
CA LEU A 33 -33.77 16.97 28.14
C LEU A 33 -33.08 18.29 27.81
N ALA A 34 -32.38 18.90 28.79
CA ALA A 34 -31.64 20.15 28.61
C ALA A 34 -30.41 20.01 27.70
N ASP A 35 -29.80 18.82 27.65
CA ASP A 35 -28.59 18.53 26.88
C ASP A 35 -28.90 17.94 25.49
N ARG A 36 -30.19 17.72 25.18
CA ARG A 36 -30.62 17.22 23.88
C ARG A 36 -30.39 18.28 22.80
N SER A 37 -30.00 17.81 21.62
CA SER A 37 -29.81 18.68 20.46
C SER A 37 -31.14 19.17 19.93
N ALA A 38 -31.16 20.41 19.44
CA ALA A 38 -32.31 20.95 18.71
C ALA A 38 -32.68 20.02 17.53
N PRO A 39 -33.97 19.87 17.16
CA PRO A 39 -34.39 18.90 16.14
C PRO A 39 -33.65 19.02 14.80
N TRP A 40 -33.43 20.25 14.32
CA TRP A 40 -32.70 20.49 13.07
C TRP A 40 -31.22 20.08 13.16
N LEU A 41 -30.59 20.34 14.32
CA LEU A 41 -29.19 19.99 14.56
C LEU A 41 -29.03 18.47 14.66
N ALA A 42 -29.95 17.79 15.35
CA ALA A 42 -29.98 16.34 15.43
C ALA A 42 -30.08 15.68 14.05
N LEU A 43 -30.91 16.23 13.15
CA LEU A 43 -31.00 15.75 11.77
C LEU A 43 -29.71 15.99 10.97
N LEU A 44 -29.06 17.14 11.16
CA LEU A 44 -27.76 17.43 10.54
C LEU A 44 -26.69 16.43 11.02
N LEU A 45 -26.60 16.20 12.34
CA LEU A 45 -25.65 15.26 12.92
C LEU A 45 -25.93 13.82 12.47
N LEU A 46 -27.21 13.44 12.33
CA LEU A 46 -27.61 12.15 11.79
C LEU A 46 -27.15 12.00 10.32
N ALA A 47 -27.42 13.00 9.48
CA ALA A 47 -27.00 13.00 8.08
C ALA A 47 -25.47 12.89 7.95
N LEU A 48 -24.73 13.67 8.75
CA LEU A 48 -23.27 13.60 8.81
C LEU A 48 -22.77 12.22 9.24
N SER A 49 -23.36 11.66 10.29
CA SER A 49 -23.06 10.32 10.79
C SER A 49 -23.27 9.26 9.71
N VAL A 50 -24.40 9.30 8.99
CA VAL A 50 -24.72 8.38 7.89
C VAL A 50 -23.71 8.52 6.74
N ILE A 51 -23.36 9.75 6.35
CA ILE A 51 -22.37 10.02 5.30
C ILE A 51 -21.01 9.42 5.68
N LEU A 52 -20.55 9.63 6.92
CA LEU A 52 -19.26 9.10 7.37
C LEU A 52 -19.24 7.57 7.34
N TRP A 53 -20.29 6.91 7.82
CA TRP A 53 -20.40 5.45 7.73
C TRP A 53 -20.47 4.95 6.29
N LEU A 54 -21.23 5.62 5.41
CA LEU A 54 -21.28 5.27 3.99
C LEU A 54 -19.91 5.36 3.33
N VAL A 55 -19.16 6.43 3.58
CA VAL A 55 -17.80 6.60 3.07
C VAL A 55 -16.89 5.46 3.54
N LEU A 56 -16.94 5.10 4.82
CA LEU A 56 -16.15 4.00 5.37
C LEU A 56 -16.54 2.65 4.77
N LEU A 57 -17.83 2.35 4.68
CA LEU A 57 -18.34 1.09 4.14
C LEU A 57 -18.01 0.95 2.64
N LEU A 58 -18.18 2.01 1.86
CA LEU A 58 -17.83 2.02 0.43
C LEU A 58 -16.32 1.87 0.22
N ALA A 59 -15.50 2.60 1.00
CA ALA A 59 -14.05 2.45 0.95
C ALA A 59 -13.63 1.02 1.31
N PHE A 60 -14.19 0.47 2.39
CA PHE A 60 -13.94 -0.90 2.82
C PHE A 60 -14.33 -1.91 1.74
N LEU A 61 -15.52 -1.79 1.15
CA LEU A 61 -15.99 -2.67 0.08
C LEU A 61 -15.06 -2.59 -1.15
N HIS A 62 -14.67 -1.37 -1.53
CA HIS A 62 -13.79 -1.12 -2.66
C HIS A 62 -12.42 -1.77 -2.48
N TYR A 63 -11.77 -1.59 -1.33
CA TYR A 63 -10.45 -2.15 -1.09
C TYR A 63 -10.49 -3.65 -0.79
N LEU A 64 -11.49 -4.12 -0.04
CA LEU A 64 -11.56 -5.51 0.41
C LEU A 64 -12.01 -6.48 -0.68
N LEU A 65 -13.06 -6.12 -1.44
CA LEU A 65 -13.68 -7.00 -2.43
C LEU A 65 -13.18 -6.75 -3.84
N LEU A 66 -12.95 -5.50 -4.25
CA LEU A 66 -12.51 -5.19 -5.62
C LEU A 66 -10.98 -5.24 -5.80
N GLY A 67 -10.20 -5.20 -4.72
CA GLY A 67 -8.74 -5.32 -4.77
C GLY A 67 -8.25 -6.62 -5.43
N PRO A 68 -8.61 -7.81 -4.91
CA PRO A 68 -8.19 -9.08 -5.47
C PRO A 68 -8.57 -9.31 -6.95
N PRO A 69 -9.82 -9.06 -7.40
CA PRO A 69 -10.17 -9.27 -8.81
C PRO A 69 -9.46 -8.28 -9.74
N ARG A 70 -9.20 -7.04 -9.30
CA ARG A 70 -8.39 -6.09 -10.10
C ARG A 70 -6.94 -6.56 -10.24
N ALA A 71 -6.34 -7.07 -9.16
CA ALA A 71 -5.00 -7.63 -9.22
C ALA A 71 -4.95 -8.88 -10.13
N LEU A 72 -5.96 -9.75 -10.06
CA LEU A 72 -6.08 -10.91 -10.96
C LEU A 72 -6.20 -10.46 -12.43
N HIS A 73 -7.08 -9.52 -12.72
CA HIS A 73 -7.27 -8.99 -14.06
C HIS A 73 -5.95 -8.43 -14.63
N ARG A 74 -5.18 -7.72 -13.78
CA ARG A 74 -3.87 -7.19 -14.15
C ARG A 74 -2.84 -8.27 -14.43
N VAL A 75 -2.80 -9.34 -13.63
CA VAL A 75 -1.89 -10.47 -13.90
C VAL A 75 -2.25 -11.10 -15.24
N ARG A 76 -3.54 -11.28 -15.53
CA ARG A 76 -4.02 -11.83 -16.81
C ARG A 76 -3.67 -10.92 -17.99
N SER A 77 -3.83 -9.61 -17.86
CA SER A 77 -3.44 -8.67 -18.91
C SER A 77 -1.93 -8.68 -19.17
N ILE A 78 -1.10 -8.80 -18.13
CA ILE A 78 0.36 -8.93 -18.29
C ILE A 78 0.72 -10.26 -18.97
N LEU A 79 0.03 -11.35 -18.66
CA LEU A 79 0.27 -12.64 -19.31
C LEU A 79 -0.11 -12.61 -20.80
N ALA A 80 -1.22 -11.96 -21.15
CA ALA A 80 -1.70 -11.85 -22.54
C ALA A 80 -0.87 -10.86 -23.37
N ASP A 81 -0.72 -9.63 -22.88
CA ASP A 81 -0.22 -8.49 -23.66
C ASP A 81 1.16 -7.98 -23.20
N GLY A 82 1.70 -8.54 -22.11
CA GLY A 82 2.98 -8.11 -21.55
C GLY A 82 4.16 -8.34 -22.49
N GLU A 83 5.22 -7.55 -22.30
CA GLU A 83 6.44 -7.69 -23.06
C GLU A 83 7.30 -8.82 -22.47
N ALA A 84 7.71 -9.77 -23.33
CA ALA A 84 8.51 -10.91 -22.91
C ALA A 84 9.94 -10.47 -22.54
N ARG A 85 10.43 -11.02 -21.43
CA ARG A 85 11.80 -10.85 -20.95
C ARG A 85 12.30 -12.17 -20.39
N ASP A 86 13.54 -12.48 -20.72
CA ASP A 86 14.28 -13.55 -20.08
C ASP A 86 14.87 -13.02 -18.77
N ALA A 87 14.59 -13.72 -17.66
CA ALA A 87 15.00 -13.32 -16.32
C ALA A 87 15.91 -14.38 -15.67
N LEU A 88 17.06 -13.93 -15.18
CA LEU A 88 18.02 -14.75 -14.45
C LEU A 88 17.65 -14.81 -12.97
N ILE A 89 17.63 -16.01 -12.40
CA ILE A 89 17.46 -16.20 -10.95
C ILE A 89 18.82 -15.99 -10.26
N GLU A 90 18.99 -14.85 -9.60
CA GLU A 90 20.20 -14.55 -8.81
C GLU A 90 20.17 -15.24 -7.44
N GLN A 91 19.00 -15.31 -6.81
CA GLN A 91 18.81 -15.95 -5.51
C GLN A 91 17.46 -16.65 -5.44
N ALA A 92 17.41 -17.78 -4.77
CA ALA A 92 16.20 -18.56 -4.56
C ALA A 92 16.17 -19.11 -3.13
N GLU A 93 15.20 -18.65 -2.33
CA GLU A 93 15.04 -19.07 -0.94
C GLU A 93 13.64 -19.63 -0.71
N GLN A 94 13.54 -20.77 -0.04
CA GLN A 94 12.24 -21.25 0.43
C GLN A 94 11.83 -20.48 1.68
N THR A 95 10.61 -19.94 1.67
CA THR A 95 10.08 -19.12 2.77
C THR A 95 9.64 -19.96 3.99
N GLY A 96 9.65 -21.30 3.88
CA GLY A 96 9.08 -22.22 4.87
C GLY A 96 7.55 -22.25 4.89
N VAL A 97 6.88 -21.38 4.12
CA VAL A 97 5.42 -21.38 3.98
C VAL A 97 5.01 -22.33 2.87
N GLN A 98 4.02 -23.17 3.14
CA GLN A 98 3.37 -23.99 2.12
C GLN A 98 1.99 -23.44 1.77
N VAL A 99 1.70 -23.37 0.48
CA VAL A 99 0.40 -22.96 -0.06
C VAL A 99 -0.22 -24.15 -0.78
N ARG A 100 -1.29 -24.70 -0.21
CA ARG A 100 -1.97 -25.91 -0.73
C ARG A 100 -1.00 -27.09 -0.96
N GLY A 101 -0.08 -27.31 -0.02
CA GLY A 101 0.90 -28.41 -0.07
C GLY A 101 2.13 -28.15 -0.94
N PHE A 102 2.22 -26.98 -1.59
CA PHE A 102 3.37 -26.60 -2.40
C PHE A 102 4.23 -25.56 -1.70
N ALA A 103 5.55 -25.68 -1.82
CA ALA A 103 6.50 -24.74 -1.22
C ALA A 103 6.44 -23.36 -1.89
N GLN A 104 6.46 -22.31 -1.07
CA GLN A 104 6.58 -20.93 -1.54
C GLN A 104 8.06 -20.51 -1.55
N TRP A 105 8.50 -20.07 -2.73
CA TRP A 105 9.85 -19.56 -2.98
C TRP A 105 9.84 -18.03 -3.05
N LYS A 106 10.90 -17.44 -2.52
CA LYS A 106 11.28 -16.04 -2.71
C LYS A 106 12.44 -16.02 -3.69
N LEU A 107 12.19 -15.47 -4.87
CA LEU A 107 13.16 -15.40 -5.97
C LEU A 107 13.61 -13.96 -6.14
N GLN A 108 14.92 -13.75 -6.28
CA GLN A 108 15.50 -12.51 -6.76
C GLN A 108 15.81 -12.68 -8.24
N LEU A 109 15.09 -11.95 -9.09
CA LEU A 109 15.23 -12.00 -10.53
C LEU A 109 16.00 -10.80 -11.05
N SER A 110 16.85 -11.03 -12.05
CA SER A 110 17.57 -10.00 -12.79
C SER A 110 17.18 -10.04 -14.26
N PHE A 111 16.69 -8.93 -14.79
CA PHE A 111 16.25 -8.83 -16.19
C PHE A 111 16.35 -7.38 -16.68
N LYS A 112 16.28 -7.22 -18.00
CA LYS A 112 16.22 -5.89 -18.62
C LYS A 112 14.79 -5.34 -18.55
N ASN A 113 14.66 -4.10 -18.12
CA ASN A 113 13.38 -3.39 -18.08
C ASN A 113 12.87 -3.07 -19.50
N LEU A 114 11.79 -2.30 -19.63
CA LEU A 114 11.20 -1.94 -20.94
C LEU A 114 12.18 -1.12 -21.80
N SER A 115 13.07 -0.36 -21.16
CA SER A 115 14.09 0.48 -21.82
C SER A 115 15.44 -0.24 -22.02
N GLY A 116 15.53 -1.52 -21.68
CA GLY A 116 16.75 -2.31 -21.85
C GLY A 116 17.74 -2.23 -20.68
N THR A 117 17.41 -1.50 -19.61
CA THR A 117 18.27 -1.33 -18.43
C THR A 117 18.17 -2.56 -17.50
N PRO A 118 19.29 -3.13 -17.02
CA PRO A 118 19.24 -4.24 -16.06
C PRO A 118 18.65 -3.78 -14.72
N ILE A 119 17.65 -4.50 -14.23
CA ILE A 119 17.02 -4.26 -12.92
C ILE A 119 16.85 -5.58 -12.18
N ARG A 120 16.76 -5.48 -10.85
CA ARG A 120 16.48 -6.63 -9.97
C ARG A 120 15.10 -6.53 -9.34
N GLU A 121 14.33 -7.60 -9.33
CA GLU A 121 13.00 -7.65 -8.72
C GLU A 121 12.83 -8.89 -7.83
N GLN A 122 12.15 -8.70 -6.70
CA GLN A 122 11.89 -9.80 -5.79
C GLN A 122 10.47 -10.32 -6.02
N LEU A 123 10.33 -11.60 -6.33
CA LEU A 123 9.04 -12.25 -6.53
C LEU A 123 8.81 -13.39 -5.54
N LEU A 124 7.55 -13.55 -5.14
CA LEU A 124 7.08 -14.69 -4.35
C LEU A 124 6.28 -15.61 -5.28
N VAL A 125 6.72 -16.86 -5.42
CA VAL A 125 6.09 -17.84 -6.31
C VAL A 125 5.82 -19.14 -5.56
N VAL A 126 4.79 -19.87 -5.99
CA VAL A 126 4.45 -21.19 -5.46
C VAL A 126 4.77 -22.22 -6.53
N ASP A 127 5.66 -23.15 -6.22
CA ASP A 127 6.08 -24.17 -7.19
C ASP A 127 5.11 -25.36 -7.19
N ARG A 128 4.21 -25.39 -8.18
CA ARG A 128 3.26 -26.49 -8.38
C ARG A 128 3.86 -27.71 -9.08
N LYS A 129 5.06 -27.57 -9.65
CA LYS A 129 5.74 -28.63 -10.40
C LYS A 129 7.19 -28.73 -9.94
N PRO A 130 7.41 -29.08 -8.66
CA PRO A 130 8.76 -29.14 -8.09
C PRO A 130 9.67 -30.13 -8.82
N GLN A 131 9.09 -31.13 -9.50
CA GLN A 131 9.84 -32.12 -10.29
C GLN A 131 10.58 -31.50 -11.49
N LEU A 132 10.21 -30.29 -11.93
CA LEU A 132 10.86 -29.60 -13.04
C LEU A 132 12.09 -28.79 -12.61
N GLU A 133 12.35 -28.68 -11.29
CA GLU A 133 13.50 -27.96 -10.71
C GLU A 133 13.71 -26.53 -11.26
N ARG A 134 12.62 -25.85 -11.61
CA ARG A 134 12.67 -24.59 -12.40
C ARG A 134 13.34 -23.43 -11.68
N PHE A 135 13.39 -23.47 -10.35
CA PHE A 135 13.74 -22.32 -9.51
C PHE A 135 15.13 -22.39 -8.88
N GLY A 136 16.07 -23.06 -9.55
CA GLY A 136 17.48 -23.06 -9.14
C GLY A 136 18.18 -21.73 -9.42
N VAL A 137 19.16 -21.37 -8.57
CA VAL A 137 20.05 -20.23 -8.80
C VAL A 137 20.81 -20.42 -10.11
N GLY A 138 20.94 -19.35 -10.90
CA GLY A 138 21.60 -19.37 -12.20
C GLY A 138 20.72 -19.87 -13.36
N ARG A 139 19.50 -20.35 -13.09
CA ARG A 139 18.56 -20.70 -14.16
C ARG A 139 17.85 -19.47 -14.70
N HIS A 140 17.50 -19.55 -15.97
CA HIS A 140 16.71 -18.56 -16.69
C HIS A 140 15.23 -18.93 -16.64
N VAL A 141 14.37 -17.93 -16.46
CA VAL A 141 12.92 -18.08 -16.45
C VAL A 141 12.27 -16.99 -17.31
N ASP A 142 11.33 -17.39 -18.14
CA ASP A 142 10.54 -16.45 -18.92
C ASP A 142 9.65 -15.63 -17.99
N ALA A 143 9.70 -14.31 -18.17
CA ALA A 143 8.87 -13.34 -17.46
C ALA A 143 8.20 -12.40 -18.46
N ARG A 144 7.07 -11.83 -18.04
CA ARG A 144 6.33 -10.82 -18.79
C ARG A 144 6.24 -9.55 -17.96
N LEU A 145 6.63 -8.44 -18.57
CA LEU A 145 6.55 -7.11 -17.97
C LEU A 145 5.28 -6.40 -18.44
N SER A 146 4.67 -5.61 -17.56
CA SER A 146 3.58 -4.70 -17.93
C SER A 146 4.11 -3.60 -18.84
N ARG A 147 3.50 -3.41 -20.01
CA ARG A 147 3.82 -2.27 -20.92
C ARG A 147 3.49 -0.91 -20.30
N VAL A 148 2.56 -0.89 -19.34
CA VAL A 148 2.21 0.30 -18.56
C VAL A 148 2.51 0.01 -17.08
N PRO A 149 3.76 0.25 -16.63
CA PRO A 149 4.11 0.13 -15.23
C PRO A 149 3.28 1.09 -14.37
N GLY A 150 2.86 0.63 -13.19
CA GLY A 150 1.99 1.41 -12.32
C GLY A 150 1.76 0.71 -10.99
N ALA A 151 0.51 0.39 -10.68
CA ALA A 151 0.16 -0.40 -9.50
C ALA A 151 0.96 -1.72 -9.45
N PHE A 152 0.92 -2.46 -8.34
CA PHE A 152 1.47 -3.81 -8.31
C PHE A 152 0.44 -4.82 -8.87
N PRO A 153 0.84 -5.90 -9.57
CA PRO A 153 2.20 -6.30 -9.99
C PRO A 153 2.61 -5.73 -11.35
N ASN A 154 3.91 -5.53 -11.57
CA ASN A 154 4.47 -5.04 -12.84
C ASN A 154 5.21 -6.12 -13.65
N VAL A 155 5.53 -7.27 -13.02
CA VAL A 155 6.15 -8.43 -13.66
C VAL A 155 5.49 -9.72 -13.18
N VAL A 156 5.37 -10.69 -14.08
CA VAL A 156 4.76 -12.00 -13.84
C VAL A 156 5.60 -13.07 -14.57
N LEU A 157 5.81 -14.24 -13.98
CA LEU A 157 6.47 -15.35 -14.69
C LEU A 157 5.55 -15.95 -15.77
N ASP A 158 6.12 -16.36 -16.90
CA ASP A 158 5.36 -17.04 -17.95
C ASP A 158 4.87 -18.42 -17.46
N GLY A 159 3.66 -18.78 -17.87
CA GLY A 159 2.93 -19.95 -17.36
C GLY A 159 2.42 -19.82 -15.93
N ALA A 160 2.48 -18.63 -15.31
CA ALA A 160 1.83 -18.39 -14.03
C ALA A 160 0.32 -18.62 -14.14
N GLN A 161 -0.25 -19.35 -13.18
CA GLN A 161 -1.69 -19.58 -13.09
C GLN A 161 -2.25 -18.78 -11.92
N PRO A 162 -2.69 -17.53 -12.15
CA PRO A 162 -3.19 -16.71 -11.08
C PRO A 162 -4.57 -17.21 -10.66
N GLU A 163 -4.72 -17.44 -9.36
CA GLU A 163 -5.97 -17.93 -8.78
C GLU A 163 -6.49 -16.97 -7.72
N LEU A 164 -7.81 -16.81 -7.70
CA LEU A 164 -8.49 -16.17 -6.60
C LEU A 164 -8.79 -17.22 -5.53
N ASN A 165 -8.48 -16.88 -4.29
CA ASN A 165 -8.98 -17.64 -3.16
C ASN A 165 -10.46 -17.26 -2.93
N VAL A 166 -11.36 -17.94 -3.64
CA VAL A 166 -12.81 -17.72 -3.59
C VAL A 166 -13.35 -17.84 -2.17
N ALA A 167 -12.86 -18.82 -1.39
CA ALA A 167 -13.24 -18.97 0.01
C ALA A 167 -12.84 -17.75 0.87
N SER A 168 -11.66 -17.18 0.63
CA SER A 168 -11.23 -15.94 1.28
C SER A 168 -12.12 -14.77 0.88
N LEU A 169 -12.50 -14.66 -0.39
CA LEU A 169 -13.39 -13.61 -0.88
C LEU A 169 -14.79 -13.73 -0.27
N TRP A 170 -15.32 -14.94 -0.13
CA TRP A 170 -16.56 -15.19 0.61
C TRP A 170 -16.48 -14.81 2.07
N ARG A 171 -15.42 -15.21 2.80
CA ARG A 171 -15.24 -14.80 4.21
C ARG A 171 -15.19 -13.28 4.35
N ARG A 172 -14.52 -12.59 3.42
CA ARG A 172 -14.49 -11.13 3.35
C ARG A 172 -15.87 -10.53 3.08
N GLY A 173 -16.64 -11.11 2.15
CA GLY A 173 -18.00 -10.71 1.83
C GLY A 173 -18.95 -10.86 3.02
N ILE A 174 -18.90 -12.00 3.71
CA ILE A 174 -19.66 -12.24 4.95
C ILE A 174 -19.24 -11.24 6.02
N GLY A 175 -17.94 -11.01 6.22
CA GLY A 175 -17.44 -10.01 7.16
C GLY A 175 -17.94 -8.59 6.84
N ALA A 176 -18.01 -8.22 5.56
CA ALA A 176 -18.57 -6.94 5.13
C ALA A 176 -20.08 -6.85 5.41
N ALA A 177 -20.84 -7.90 5.10
CA ALA A 177 -22.27 -7.96 5.38
C ALA A 177 -22.56 -7.85 6.88
N LEU A 178 -21.79 -8.55 7.72
CA LEU A 178 -21.87 -8.44 9.18
C LEU A 178 -21.54 -7.03 9.67
N GLY A 179 -20.52 -6.39 9.09
CA GLY A 179 -20.18 -4.99 9.40
C GLY A 179 -21.31 -4.02 9.09
N ILE A 180 -21.93 -4.15 7.91
CA ILE A 180 -23.09 -3.32 7.51
C ILE A 180 -24.27 -3.56 8.46
N ALA A 181 -24.57 -4.83 8.75
CA ALA A 181 -25.63 -5.21 9.67
C ALA A 181 -25.39 -4.65 11.08
N ALA A 182 -24.15 -4.67 11.57
CA ALA A 182 -23.78 -4.13 12.88
C ALA A 182 -24.00 -2.61 12.96
N VAL A 183 -23.63 -1.85 11.92
CA VAL A 183 -23.87 -0.40 11.86
C VAL A 183 -25.37 -0.12 11.82
N ALA A 184 -26.13 -0.83 10.96
CA ALA A 184 -27.58 -0.68 10.89
C ALA A 184 -28.27 -1.01 12.22
N ALA A 185 -27.85 -2.11 12.86
CA ALA A 185 -28.33 -2.50 14.19
C ALA A 185 -28.02 -1.43 15.24
N ALA A 186 -26.85 -0.80 15.20
CA ALA A 186 -26.49 0.29 16.12
C ALA A 186 -27.42 1.51 15.98
N TYR A 187 -27.78 1.92 14.76
CA TYR A 187 -28.76 2.99 14.55
C TYR A 187 -30.14 2.61 15.09
N VAL A 188 -30.62 1.41 14.78
CA VAL A 188 -31.93 0.92 15.24
C VAL A 188 -31.96 0.83 16.76
N TRP A 189 -30.91 0.31 17.37
CA TRP A 189 -30.78 0.17 18.81
C TRP A 189 -30.75 1.52 19.52
N ALA A 190 -29.92 2.46 19.05
CA ALA A 190 -29.85 3.80 19.61
C ALA A 190 -31.20 4.52 19.51
N TYR A 191 -31.87 4.43 18.36
CA TYR A 191 -33.19 5.03 18.18
C TYR A 191 -34.24 4.44 19.14
N ARG A 192 -34.31 3.11 19.25
CA ARG A 192 -35.29 2.43 20.13
C ARG A 192 -35.10 2.76 21.60
N LEU A 193 -33.86 2.89 22.06
CA LEU A 193 -33.57 3.13 23.48
C LEU A 193 -33.62 4.61 23.87
N GLN A 194 -33.25 5.53 22.98
CA GLN A 194 -32.96 6.91 23.35
C GLN A 194 -33.94 7.93 22.76
N SER A 195 -34.79 7.53 21.81
CA SER A 195 -35.70 8.46 21.15
C SER A 195 -36.66 9.12 22.14
N GLU A 196 -37.23 8.34 23.08
CA GLU A 196 -38.20 8.81 24.09
C GLU A 196 -39.37 9.62 23.47
N GLY A 197 -39.76 9.30 22.23
CA GLY A 197 -40.80 10.03 21.49
C GLY A 197 -40.35 11.37 20.88
N LEU A 198 -39.12 11.82 21.14
CA LEU A 198 -38.54 13.08 20.65
C LEU A 198 -37.63 12.89 19.42
N GLY A 199 -37.78 11.78 18.70
CA GLY A 199 -36.99 11.50 17.50
C GLY A 199 -35.49 11.32 17.78
N TRP A 200 -34.63 11.94 16.96
CA TRP A 200 -33.16 11.82 17.05
C TRP A 200 -32.49 12.88 17.95
N THR A 201 -33.26 13.63 18.74
CA THR A 201 -32.73 14.73 19.59
C THR A 201 -31.68 14.31 20.62
N PHE A 202 -31.59 13.02 20.95
CA PHE A 202 -30.52 12.45 21.78
C PHE A 202 -29.12 12.48 21.11
N LEU A 203 -29.06 12.70 19.80
CA LEU A 203 -27.83 12.65 19.02
C LEU A 203 -27.06 13.96 19.21
N THR A 204 -26.00 13.91 20.01
CA THR A 204 -25.08 15.02 20.28
C THR A 204 -23.72 14.79 19.61
N PHE A 205 -22.82 15.78 19.64
CA PHE A 205 -21.47 15.64 19.07
C PHE A 205 -20.67 14.48 19.68
N GLY A 206 -20.94 14.13 20.94
CA GLY A 206 -20.28 13.01 21.63
C GLY A 206 -20.90 11.64 21.37
N HIS A 207 -21.99 11.56 20.59
CA HIS A 207 -22.71 10.31 20.40
C HIS A 207 -21.86 9.29 19.59
N PRO A 208 -21.77 8.01 20.00
CA PRO A 208 -20.93 7.01 19.34
C PRO A 208 -21.21 6.83 17.85
N LEU A 209 -22.48 6.95 17.42
CA LEU A 209 -22.84 6.90 16.00
C LEU A 209 -22.09 7.94 15.15
N LEU A 210 -21.68 9.07 15.74
CA LEU A 210 -20.91 10.12 15.07
C LEU A 210 -19.41 9.99 15.35
N VAL A 211 -19.03 9.81 16.62
CA VAL A 211 -17.61 9.77 17.03
C VAL A 211 -16.87 8.58 16.44
N CYS A 212 -17.47 7.38 16.46
CA CYS A 212 -16.85 6.17 15.93
C CYS A 212 -16.43 6.29 14.46
N PRO A 213 -17.33 6.62 13.51
CA PRO A 213 -16.94 6.76 12.12
C PRO A 213 -16.02 7.97 11.89
N LEU A 214 -16.14 9.03 12.69
CA LEU A 214 -15.21 10.17 12.61
C LEU A 214 -13.77 9.76 12.94
N VAL A 215 -13.57 9.02 14.03
CA VAL A 215 -12.24 8.52 14.43
C VAL A 215 -11.68 7.55 13.39
N LEU A 216 -12.50 6.63 12.86
CA LEU A 216 -12.09 5.72 11.80
C LEU A 216 -11.69 6.45 10.51
N CYS A 217 -12.45 7.47 10.10
CA CYS A 217 -12.09 8.34 8.98
C CYS A 217 -10.78 9.08 9.25
N GLY A 218 -10.57 9.56 10.47
CA GLY A 218 -9.31 10.18 10.91
C GLY A 218 -8.12 9.23 10.77
N TYR A 219 -8.24 7.99 11.25
CA TYR A 219 -7.20 6.97 11.08
C TYR A 219 -6.93 6.67 9.61
N ALA A 220 -7.97 6.50 8.79
CA ALA A 220 -7.83 6.26 7.36
C ALA A 220 -7.10 7.44 6.67
N LEU A 221 -7.41 8.68 7.05
CA LEU A 221 -6.75 9.88 6.53
C LEU A 221 -5.27 9.92 6.95
N VAL A 222 -4.97 9.71 8.23
CA VAL A 222 -3.59 9.69 8.75
C VAL A 222 -2.77 8.60 8.04
N LEU A 223 -3.31 7.38 7.94
CA LEU A 223 -2.64 6.29 7.22
C LEU A 223 -2.44 6.62 5.73
N ARG A 224 -3.40 7.30 5.09
CA ARG A 224 -3.27 7.73 3.70
C ARG A 224 -2.21 8.84 3.54
N LEU A 225 -2.14 9.79 4.46
CA LEU A 225 -1.14 10.86 4.44
C LEU A 225 0.26 10.30 4.71
N LEU A 226 0.40 9.43 5.71
CA LEU A 226 1.63 8.73 6.01
C LEU A 226 2.06 7.84 4.83
N GLY A 227 1.10 7.12 4.23
CA GLY A 227 1.32 6.35 3.02
C GLY A 227 1.79 7.22 1.85
N ARG A 228 1.26 8.43 1.64
CA ARG A 228 1.78 9.35 0.61
C ARG A 228 3.17 9.88 0.93
N LEU A 229 3.46 10.14 2.20
CA LEU A 229 4.78 10.61 2.63
C LEU A 229 5.85 9.52 2.42
N LEU A 230 5.49 8.26 2.71
CA LEU A 230 6.37 7.10 2.53
C LEU A 230 6.42 6.60 1.07
N HIS A 231 5.31 6.67 0.32
CA HIS A 231 5.21 6.30 -1.10
C HIS A 231 5.44 7.47 -2.07
N ALA A 232 6.13 8.54 -1.65
CA ALA A 232 6.72 9.48 -2.60
C ALA A 232 7.62 8.75 -3.64
N ASP A 233 8.05 7.52 -3.32
CA ASP A 233 8.75 6.57 -4.19
C ASP A 233 7.87 5.75 -5.15
N ALA A 234 6.53 5.85 -5.14
CA ALA A 234 5.68 5.09 -6.07
C ALA A 234 5.85 5.52 -7.55
N ARG A 235 6.26 6.77 -7.80
CA ARG A 235 6.77 7.19 -9.13
C ARG A 235 8.09 6.48 -9.46
N GLY A 236 8.93 6.26 -8.45
CA GLY A 236 10.17 5.50 -8.53
C GLY A 236 9.95 4.01 -8.86
N ASP A 237 8.83 3.41 -8.47
CA ASP A 237 8.50 2.02 -8.81
C ASP A 237 8.13 1.86 -10.28
N ALA A 238 7.34 2.77 -10.87
CA ALA A 238 7.11 2.78 -12.31
C ALA A 238 8.40 3.06 -13.08
N LEU A 239 9.22 4.00 -12.57
CA LEU A 239 10.51 4.37 -13.14
C LEU A 239 11.49 3.19 -13.18
N LYS A 240 11.44 2.26 -12.22
CA LYS A 240 12.23 1.02 -12.27
C LYS A 240 11.99 0.23 -13.56
N TYR A 241 10.75 0.12 -14.01
CA TYR A 241 10.38 -0.70 -15.16
C TYR A 241 10.47 0.01 -16.52
N ARG A 242 10.44 1.36 -16.55
CA ARG A 242 10.51 2.15 -17.80
C ARG A 242 11.74 3.04 -17.94
N GLY A 243 12.49 3.25 -16.86
CA GLY A 243 13.59 4.20 -16.80
C GLY A 243 14.78 3.77 -17.64
N ILE A 244 15.45 4.75 -18.25
CA ILE A 244 16.68 4.53 -18.99
C ILE A 244 17.84 4.66 -17.99
N GLY A 245 18.66 3.61 -17.91
CA GLY A 245 19.86 3.59 -17.09
C GLY A 245 21.01 4.30 -17.78
N VAL A 246 21.62 5.23 -17.07
CA VAL A 246 22.81 5.97 -17.51
C VAL A 246 23.82 6.02 -16.38
N GLU A 247 25.10 6.03 -16.73
CA GLU A 247 26.15 6.40 -15.79
C GLU A 247 26.08 7.92 -15.56
N ALA A 248 25.78 8.30 -14.33
CA ALA A 248 25.81 9.69 -13.91
C ALA A 248 27.10 9.97 -13.15
N ARG A 249 27.74 11.10 -13.45
CA ARG A 249 28.87 11.63 -12.70
C ARG A 249 28.37 12.30 -11.44
N VAL A 250 28.98 11.96 -10.31
CA VAL A 250 28.67 12.59 -9.03
C VAL A 250 29.43 13.92 -8.95
N LEU A 251 28.70 15.04 -8.96
CA LEU A 251 29.28 16.37 -8.82
C LEU A 251 29.52 16.71 -7.35
N LYS A 252 28.57 16.35 -6.49
CA LYS A 252 28.61 16.68 -5.07
C LYS A 252 27.75 15.72 -4.26
N VAL A 253 28.28 15.30 -3.11
CA VAL A 253 27.54 14.53 -2.10
C VAL A 253 27.52 15.37 -0.83
N ARG A 254 26.33 15.63 -0.27
CA ARG A 254 26.20 16.35 1.00
C ARG A 254 25.12 15.74 1.88
N GLN A 255 25.35 15.73 3.18
CA GLN A 255 24.31 15.38 4.13
C GLN A 255 23.30 16.55 4.26
N THR A 256 22.01 16.25 4.33
CA THR A 256 20.97 17.31 4.43
C THR A 256 20.70 17.73 5.88
N GLY A 257 21.23 17.01 6.85
CA GLY A 257 20.96 17.19 8.28
C GLY A 257 19.65 16.54 8.75
N THR A 258 18.88 15.91 7.86
CA THR A 258 17.69 15.12 8.20
C THR A 258 18.08 13.67 8.49
N TYR A 259 17.45 13.04 9.48
CA TYR A 259 17.67 11.65 9.86
C TYR A 259 16.35 10.89 9.94
N LEU A 260 16.38 9.60 9.62
CA LEU A 260 15.27 8.65 9.81
C LEU A 260 15.82 7.39 10.47
N ASN A 261 15.38 7.08 11.69
CA ASN A 261 15.90 5.95 12.48
C ASN A 261 17.43 5.98 12.59
N GLU A 262 17.99 7.15 12.95
CA GLU A 262 19.43 7.41 13.04
C GLU A 262 20.20 7.32 11.70
N GLN A 263 19.55 6.95 10.60
CA GLN A 263 20.16 6.94 9.27
C GLN A 263 20.09 8.34 8.66
N PRO A 264 21.23 8.93 8.25
CA PRO A 264 21.23 10.26 7.66
C PRO A 264 20.67 10.25 6.24
N GLN A 265 20.03 11.35 5.88
CA GLN A 265 19.69 11.65 4.50
C GLN A 265 20.87 12.35 3.81
N VAL A 266 21.23 11.83 2.64
CA VAL A 266 22.30 12.34 1.80
C VAL A 266 21.70 12.81 0.47
N GLU A 267 22.12 13.99 0.01
CA GLU A 267 21.79 14.54 -1.31
C GLU A 267 22.97 14.37 -2.25
N PHE A 268 22.69 13.74 -3.40
CA PHE A 268 23.60 13.61 -4.52
C PHE A 268 23.22 14.63 -5.59
N GLN A 269 24.20 15.40 -6.03
CA GLN A 269 24.12 16.21 -7.24
C GLN A 269 24.80 15.44 -8.36
N LEU A 270 24.04 15.11 -9.39
CA LEU A 270 24.42 14.20 -10.45
C LEU A 270 24.35 14.92 -11.78
N GLU A 271 25.29 14.58 -12.66
CA GLU A 271 25.30 15.00 -14.05
C GLU A 271 25.25 13.78 -14.95
N TYR A 272 24.35 13.77 -15.92
CA TYR A 272 24.22 12.66 -16.87
C TYR A 272 23.93 13.18 -18.27
N ILE A 273 24.23 12.35 -19.27
CA ILE A 273 23.91 12.63 -20.67
C ILE A 273 22.62 11.89 -21.00
N ASP A 274 21.62 12.61 -21.49
CA ASP A 274 20.35 12.02 -21.92
C ASP A 274 20.46 11.33 -23.29
N ARG A 275 19.38 10.66 -23.72
CA ARG A 275 19.34 9.95 -25.01
C ARG A 275 19.54 10.88 -26.22
N GLU A 276 19.28 12.17 -26.06
CA GLU A 276 19.45 13.19 -27.11
C GLU A 276 20.87 13.78 -27.11
N GLY A 277 21.74 13.34 -26.19
CA GLY A 277 23.11 13.83 -26.06
C GLY A 277 23.24 15.13 -25.25
N SER A 278 22.16 15.59 -24.62
CA SER A 278 22.18 16.80 -23.79
C SER A 278 22.62 16.49 -22.37
N VAL A 279 23.41 17.39 -21.78
CA VAL A 279 23.86 17.28 -20.38
C VAL A 279 22.73 17.75 -19.46
N GLN A 280 22.34 16.88 -18.54
CA GLN A 280 21.31 17.15 -17.54
C GLN A 280 21.91 17.08 -16.14
N GLN A 281 21.40 17.92 -15.24
CA GLN A 281 21.75 17.87 -13.82
C GLN A 281 20.52 17.51 -12.99
N ALA A 282 20.69 16.59 -12.06
CA ALA A 282 19.64 16.14 -11.17
C ALA A 282 20.10 16.10 -9.70
N ARG A 283 19.14 16.22 -8.80
CA ARG A 283 19.36 16.13 -7.36
C ARG A 283 18.54 14.98 -6.80
N VAL A 284 19.20 14.03 -6.15
CA VAL A 284 18.54 12.86 -5.56
C VAL A 284 18.86 12.81 -4.07
N ARG A 285 17.83 12.59 -3.24
CA ARG A 285 17.98 12.47 -1.78
C ARG A 285 17.65 11.05 -1.37
N ARG A 286 18.49 10.44 -0.53
CA ARG A 286 18.30 9.07 -0.05
C ARG A 286 18.72 8.94 1.41
N PHE A 287 17.98 8.16 2.19
CA PHE A 287 18.42 7.74 3.52
C PHE A 287 19.39 6.58 3.37
N ILE A 288 20.57 6.69 3.98
CA ILE A 288 21.66 5.73 3.81
C ILE A 288 22.03 5.17 5.18
N PRO A 289 22.16 3.84 5.33
CA PRO A 289 22.67 3.23 6.55
C PRO A 289 24.02 3.82 6.97
N LEU A 290 24.24 4.01 8.28
CA LEU A 290 25.49 4.60 8.77
C LEU A 290 26.74 3.84 8.30
N ILE A 291 26.64 2.52 8.24
CA ILE A 291 27.74 1.64 7.85
C ILE A 291 28.13 1.81 6.37
N GLU A 292 27.22 2.29 5.52
CA GLU A 292 27.43 2.48 4.07
C GLU A 292 27.89 3.90 3.71
N LEU A 293 27.85 4.86 4.64
CA LEU A 293 28.28 6.25 4.40
C LEU A 293 29.73 6.35 3.92
N ALA A 294 30.61 5.51 4.46
CA ALA A 294 32.02 5.50 4.11
C ALA A 294 32.27 4.93 2.70
N SER A 295 31.38 4.05 2.22
CA SER A 295 31.47 3.36 0.94
C SER A 295 30.68 4.05 -0.18
N LEU A 296 30.20 5.28 0.03
CA LEU A 296 29.41 5.96 -0.98
C LEU A 296 30.20 6.23 -2.25
N PRO A 297 29.69 5.84 -3.42
CA PRO A 297 30.34 6.11 -4.70
C PRO A 297 30.44 7.63 -4.92
N ARG A 298 31.67 8.11 -5.13
CA ARG A 298 31.97 9.56 -5.27
C ARG A 298 32.23 10.01 -6.70
N GLU A 299 32.35 9.09 -7.65
CA GLU A 299 32.71 9.42 -9.02
C GLU A 299 31.54 9.13 -9.98
N ARG A 300 31.05 7.91 -9.99
CA ARG A 300 29.98 7.47 -10.88
C ARG A 300 28.94 6.63 -10.16
N VAL A 301 27.69 6.79 -10.57
CA VAL A 301 26.54 6.04 -10.06
C VAL A 301 25.61 5.68 -11.22
N THR A 302 24.87 4.59 -11.06
CA THR A 302 23.81 4.25 -12.03
C THR A 302 22.55 5.03 -11.68
N LEU A 303 22.07 5.81 -12.64
CA LEU A 303 20.86 6.62 -12.54
C LEU A 303 19.83 6.09 -13.52
N LEU A 304 18.61 5.87 -13.05
CA LEU A 304 17.43 5.70 -13.89
C LEU A 304 16.76 7.06 -14.04
N TYR A 305 16.53 7.50 -15.28
CA TYR A 305 15.71 8.68 -15.56
C TYR A 305 14.51 8.33 -16.44
N ASP A 306 13.45 9.12 -16.30
CA ASP A 306 12.24 8.97 -17.10
C ASP A 306 12.42 9.69 -18.44
N PRO A 307 12.26 9.01 -19.60
CA PRO A 307 12.37 9.67 -20.90
C PRO A 307 11.30 10.76 -21.09
N ASP A 308 10.12 10.59 -20.50
CA ASP A 308 9.00 11.53 -20.64
C ASP A 308 9.08 12.70 -19.64
N ASP A 309 9.78 12.51 -18.51
CA ASP A 309 9.95 13.51 -17.44
C ASP A 309 11.38 13.46 -16.89
N ARG A 310 12.28 14.25 -17.49
CA ARG A 310 13.72 14.29 -17.16
C ARG A 310 14.03 14.70 -15.72
N SER A 311 13.05 15.29 -15.02
CA SER A 311 13.18 15.64 -13.59
C SER A 311 12.95 14.45 -12.66
N ASN A 312 12.28 13.41 -13.15
CA ASN A 312 12.00 12.18 -12.42
C ASN A 312 13.18 11.20 -12.56
N VAL A 313 14.00 11.13 -11.51
CA VAL A 313 15.22 10.32 -11.49
C VAL A 313 15.29 9.45 -10.24
N ARG A 314 15.93 8.29 -10.35
CA ARG A 314 16.13 7.32 -9.26
C ARG A 314 17.54 6.75 -9.30
N LEU A 315 18.22 6.82 -8.16
CA LEU A 315 19.52 6.16 -7.96
C LEU A 315 19.34 4.65 -7.77
N GLU A 316 20.11 3.85 -8.50
CA GLU A 316 20.19 2.39 -8.33
C GLU A 316 21.50 1.99 -7.64
N GLY A 317 21.42 0.99 -6.75
CA GLY A 317 22.60 0.33 -6.16
C GLY A 317 23.41 1.13 -5.12
N VAL A 318 22.82 2.12 -4.45
CA VAL A 318 23.43 2.89 -3.34
C VAL A 318 22.73 2.61 -2.03
#